data_AF-A0A2M8N789-F1
#
_entry.id   AF-A0A2M8N789-F1
#
_cell.length_a   1.000
_cell.length_b   1.000
_cell.length_c   1.000
_cell.angle_alpha   90.00
_cell.angle_beta   90.00
_cell.angle_gamma   90.00
#
_symmetry.space_group_name_H-M   'P 1'
#
loop_
_entity.id
_entity.type
_entity.pdbx_description
1 polymer ?
#
loop_
_entity_poly.entity_id
_entity_poly.type
_entity_poly.pdbx_seq_one_letter_code
_entity_poly.pdbx_strand_id
1 'polypeptide(L)'
;MPTLEELVRAYLDAARPRYPDQKALESLQAQFQKVLNNTPNPQAIRSALALDTERKLPVQIKSPAYERLLSLEGRTIALLREYAQEMYEYGAMWTAYADRLWDEADALEDD
;
A
#
# COMPACT_ATOMS: atom_id res chain seq x y z
N MET A 1 16.46 10.48 -7.94
CA MET A 1 15.71 9.25 -7.60
C MET A 1 14.26 9.51 -7.95
N PRO A 2 13.56 8.57 -8.61
CA PRO A 2 12.15 8.73 -8.89
C PRO A 2 11.35 8.84 -7.58
N THR A 3 10.26 9.59 -7.63
CA THR A 3 9.26 9.71 -6.56
C THR A 3 8.38 8.46 -6.47
N LEU A 4 7.65 8.30 -5.36
CA LEU A 4 6.70 7.20 -5.21
C LEU A 4 5.59 7.26 -6.26
N GLU A 5 5.09 8.46 -6.59
CA GLU A 5 4.08 8.64 -7.63
C GLU A 5 4.58 8.22 -9.01
N GLU A 6 5.80 8.61 -9.39
CA GLU A 6 6.41 8.21 -10.66
C GLU A 6 6.57 6.69 -10.75
N LEU A 7 6.98 6.03 -9.65
CA LEU A 7 7.11 4.58 -9.60
C LEU A 7 5.77 3.87 -9.68
N VAL A 8 4.72 4.39 -9.02
CA VAL A 8 3.37 3.83 -9.12
C VAL A 8 2.81 3.99 -10.53
N ARG A 9 2.94 5.17 -11.16
CA ARG A 9 2.52 5.37 -12.57
C ARG A 9 3.24 4.39 -13.50
N ALA A 10 4.55 4.29 -13.38
CA ALA A 10 5.35 3.37 -14.17
C ALA A 10 4.92 1.91 -13.95
N TYR A 11 4.62 1.51 -12.71
CA TYR A 11 4.12 0.18 -12.39
C TYR A 11 2.77 -0.09 -13.07
N LEU A 12 1.81 0.82 -12.92
CA LEU A 12 0.46 0.68 -13.50
C LEU A 12 0.51 0.62 -15.03
N ASP A 13 1.36 1.43 -15.66
CA ASP A 13 1.55 1.39 -17.12
C ASP A 13 2.22 0.08 -17.57
N ALA A 14 3.23 -0.41 -16.84
CA ALA A 14 3.90 -1.67 -17.13
C ALA A 14 2.99 -2.90 -16.90
N ALA A 15 2.00 -2.79 -16.00
CA ALA A 15 1.03 -3.84 -15.70
C ALA A 15 -0.16 -3.87 -16.66
N ARG A 16 -0.37 -2.81 -17.47
CA ARG A 16 -1.50 -2.68 -18.40
C ARG A 16 -1.55 -3.73 -19.52
N PRO A 17 -0.43 -4.16 -20.14
CA PRO A 17 -0.47 -5.15 -21.22
C PRO A 17 -1.08 -6.49 -20.75
N ARG A 18 -1.66 -7.24 -21.69
CA ARG A 18 -2.23 -8.57 -21.40
C ARG A 18 -1.20 -9.55 -20.82
N TYR A 19 0.06 -9.42 -21.22
CA TYR A 19 1.19 -10.22 -20.75
C TYR A 19 2.31 -9.26 -20.33
N PRO A 20 2.26 -8.72 -19.10
CA PRO A 20 3.24 -7.76 -18.63
C PRO A 20 4.57 -8.45 -18.32
N ASP A 21 5.68 -7.74 -18.54
CA ASP A 21 7.02 -8.22 -18.18
C ASP A 21 7.15 -8.25 -16.66
N GLN A 22 7.14 -9.47 -16.09
CA GLN A 22 7.21 -9.69 -14.66
C GLN A 22 8.50 -9.14 -14.05
N LYS A 23 9.63 -9.22 -14.76
CA LYS A 23 10.91 -8.74 -14.26
C LYS A 23 10.92 -7.21 -14.15
N ALA A 24 10.27 -6.53 -15.09
CA ALA A 24 10.11 -5.09 -15.03
C ALA A 24 9.22 -4.68 -13.84
N LEU A 25 8.11 -5.39 -13.61
CA LEU A 25 7.23 -5.16 -12.46
C LEU A 25 7.94 -5.38 -11.13
N GLU A 26 8.67 -6.50 -10.97
CA GLU A 26 9.47 -6.77 -9.77
C GLU A 26 10.54 -5.69 -9.53
N SER A 27 11.19 -5.21 -10.60
CA SER A 27 12.16 -4.12 -10.48
C SER A 27 11.52 -2.82 -9.99
N LEU A 28 10.33 -2.48 -10.49
CA LEU A 28 9.57 -1.30 -10.06
C LEU A 28 9.10 -1.44 -8.61
N GLN A 29 8.64 -2.62 -8.20
CA GLN A 29 8.28 -2.91 -6.81
C GLN A 29 9.49 -2.73 -5.87
N ALA A 30 10.65 -3.27 -6.22
CA ALA A 30 11.88 -3.14 -5.43
C ALA A 30 12.34 -1.68 -5.32
N GLN A 31 12.25 -0.91 -6.42
CA GLN A 31 12.55 0.52 -6.40
C GLN A 31 11.56 1.29 -5.53
N PHE A 32 10.27 0.97 -5.62
CA PHE A 32 9.23 1.58 -4.78
C PHE A 32 9.53 1.36 -3.30
N GLN A 33 9.81 0.11 -2.89
CA GLN A 33 10.15 -0.20 -1.49
C GLN A 33 11.38 0.58 -1.01
N LYS A 34 12.42 0.70 -1.85
CA LYS A 34 13.62 1.48 -1.52
C LYS A 34 13.29 2.97 -1.30
N VAL A 35 12.48 3.57 -2.17
CA VAL A 35 12.10 4.98 -2.05
C VAL A 35 11.16 5.18 -0.85
N LEU A 36 10.23 4.26 -0.63
CA LEU A 36 9.24 4.31 0.45
C LEU A 36 9.91 4.35 1.82
N ASN A 37 10.90 3.49 2.05
CA ASN A 37 11.64 3.43 3.32
C ASN A 37 12.36 4.74 3.66
N ASN A 38 12.72 5.53 2.64
CA ASN A 38 13.38 6.81 2.79
C ASN A 38 12.42 8.01 2.68
N THR A 39 11.12 7.77 2.53
CA THR A 39 10.11 8.83 2.44
C THR A 39 9.62 9.18 3.84
N PRO A 40 9.87 10.41 4.35
CA PRO A 40 9.40 10.83 5.67
C PRO A 40 8.01 11.48 5.63
N ASN A 41 7.53 11.84 4.44
CA ASN A 41 6.28 12.56 4.28
C ASN A 41 5.12 11.59 4.00
N PRO A 42 4.15 11.43 4.92
CA PRO A 42 3.02 10.54 4.70
C PRO A 42 2.12 10.99 3.53
N GLN A 43 2.02 12.29 3.26
CA GLN A 43 1.23 12.79 2.14
C GLN A 43 1.75 12.29 0.78
N ALA A 44 3.06 12.14 0.63
CA ALA A 44 3.64 11.60 -0.61
C ALA A 44 3.27 10.11 -0.82
N ILE A 45 3.13 9.35 0.27
CA ILE A 45 2.71 7.94 0.23
C ILE A 45 1.22 7.87 -0.13
N ARG A 46 0.37 8.70 0.51
CA ARG A 46 -1.06 8.78 0.22
C ARG A 46 -1.32 9.18 -1.24
N SER A 47 -0.61 10.20 -1.74
CA SER A 47 -0.73 10.61 -3.14
C SER A 47 -0.34 9.49 -4.12
N ALA A 48 0.70 8.71 -3.80
CA ALA A 48 1.08 7.56 -4.62
C ALA A 48 0.02 6.45 -4.60
N LEU A 49 -0.55 6.12 -3.43
CA LEU A 49 -1.64 5.14 -3.31
C LEU A 49 -2.91 5.59 -4.06
N ALA A 50 -3.24 6.89 -4.02
CA ALA A 50 -4.41 7.46 -4.68
C ALA A 50 -4.39 7.34 -6.22
N LEU A 51 -3.22 7.05 -6.82
CA LEU A 51 -3.11 6.80 -8.26
C LEU A 51 -3.75 5.46 -8.68
N ASP A 52 -3.93 4.53 -7.74
CA ASP A 52 -4.50 3.20 -7.98
C ASP A 52 -6.03 3.19 -8.12
N THR A 53 -6.54 4.06 -8.97
CA THR A 53 -7.99 4.26 -9.18
C THR A 53 -8.71 3.01 -9.68
N GLU A 54 -8.01 2.11 -10.38
CA GLU A 54 -8.54 0.85 -10.90
C GLU A 54 -8.27 -0.37 -10.00
N ARG A 55 -7.72 -0.15 -8.78
CA ARG A 55 -7.36 -1.19 -7.81
C ARG A 55 -6.46 -2.28 -8.41
N LYS A 56 -5.41 -1.88 -9.11
CA LYS A 56 -4.44 -2.76 -9.80
C LYS A 56 -3.10 -2.88 -9.07
N LEU A 57 -2.83 -2.05 -8.06
CA LEU A 57 -1.60 -2.19 -7.29
C LEU A 57 -1.61 -3.50 -6.49
N PRO A 58 -0.50 -4.25 -6.50
CA PRO A 58 -0.39 -5.50 -5.78
C PRO A 58 -0.13 -5.24 -4.30
N VAL A 59 -0.36 -6.27 -3.47
CA VAL A 59 -0.13 -6.21 -2.03
C VAL A 59 1.32 -5.85 -1.68
N GLN A 60 2.29 -6.25 -2.52
CA GLN A 60 3.72 -5.93 -2.38
C GLN A 60 4.05 -4.44 -2.48
N ILE A 61 3.11 -3.62 -2.98
CA ILE A 61 3.19 -2.16 -2.98
C ILE A 61 2.32 -1.58 -1.87
N LYS A 62 1.04 -1.98 -1.79
CA LYS A 62 0.11 -1.36 -0.83
C LYS A 62 0.44 -1.67 0.62
N SER A 63 0.69 -2.93 0.97
CA SER A 63 0.92 -3.32 2.37
C SER A 63 2.11 -2.56 2.98
N PRO A 64 3.32 -2.54 2.36
CA PRO A 64 4.42 -1.73 2.88
C PRO A 64 4.11 -0.24 2.99
N ALA A 65 3.33 0.32 2.05
CA ALA A 65 2.93 1.72 2.08
C ALA A 65 2.03 2.04 3.30
N TYR A 66 1.06 1.17 3.58
CA TYR A 66 0.23 1.30 4.78
C TYR A 66 1.01 1.11 6.08
N GLU A 67 1.91 0.12 6.15
CA GLU A 67 2.81 -0.03 7.32
C GLU A 67 3.64 1.24 7.55
N ARG A 68 4.12 1.85 6.45
CA ARG A 68 4.88 3.09 6.53
C ARG A 68 4.02 4.26 7.01
N LEU A 69 2.77 4.35 6.56
CA LEU A 69 1.81 5.35 7.07
C LEU A 69 1.55 5.15 8.56
N LEU A 70 1.30 3.91 9.03
CA LEU A 70 1.11 3.61 10.45
C LEU A 70 2.32 4.05 11.29
N SER A 71 3.53 3.87 10.75
CA SER A 71 4.77 4.31 11.41
C SER A 71 4.95 5.84 11.45
N LEU A 72 4.35 6.59 10.53
CA LEU A 72 4.55 8.04 10.40
C LEU A 72 3.42 8.85 11.03
N GLU A 73 2.18 8.42 10.84
CA GLU A 73 0.96 9.09 11.30
C GLU A 73 0.45 8.50 12.62
N GLY A 74 0.97 7.33 13.02
CA GLY A 74 0.48 6.56 14.16
C GLY A 74 -0.63 5.58 13.80
N ARG A 75 -0.91 4.67 14.72
CA ARG A 75 -1.98 3.68 14.62
C ARG A 75 -3.32 4.34 14.99
N THR A 76 -3.94 5.00 14.02
CA THR A 76 -5.27 5.62 14.20
C THR A 76 -6.36 4.66 13.74
N ILE A 77 -7.55 4.75 14.36
CA ILE A 77 -8.74 3.96 13.98
C ILE A 77 -8.98 4.04 12.47
N ALA A 78 -8.98 5.25 11.90
CA ALA A 78 -9.23 5.45 10.48
C ALA A 78 -8.20 4.73 9.58
N LEU A 79 -6.91 4.83 9.89
CA LEU A 79 -5.85 4.23 9.08
C LEU A 79 -5.81 2.70 9.23
N LEU A 80 -6.07 2.18 10.43
CA LEU A 80 -6.18 0.74 10.66
C LEU A 80 -7.35 0.15 9.87
N ARG A 81 -8.53 0.78 9.91
CA ARG A 81 -9.72 0.37 9.14
C ARG A 81 -9.49 0.47 7.63
N GLU A 82 -8.85 1.55 7.16
CA GLU A 82 -8.47 1.72 5.74
C GLU A 82 -7.57 0.57 5.26
N TYR A 83 -6.54 0.25 6.04
CA TYR A 83 -5.60 -0.81 5.71
C TYR A 83 -6.24 -2.21 5.78
N ALA A 84 -7.07 -2.47 6.79
CA ALA A 84 -7.79 -3.72 6.93
C ALA A 84 -8.71 -3.97 5.73
N GLN A 85 -9.44 -2.94 5.27
CA GLN A 85 -10.27 -3.04 4.07
C GLN A 85 -9.43 -3.40 2.85
N GLU A 86 -8.27 -2.77 2.65
CA GLU A 86 -7.37 -3.13 1.55
C GLU A 86 -6.90 -4.58 1.62
N MET A 87 -6.66 -5.11 2.83
CA MET A 87 -6.27 -6.51 3.00
C MET A 87 -7.41 -7.48 2.67
N TYR A 88 -8.67 -7.18 3.05
CA TYR A 88 -9.81 -8.00 2.63
C TYR A 88 -9.95 -8.10 1.11
N GLU A 89 -9.70 -6.99 0.42
CA GLU A 89 -9.83 -6.88 -1.04
C GLU A 89 -8.79 -7.71 -1.80
N TYR A 90 -7.64 -8.00 -1.19
CA TYR A 90 -6.64 -8.91 -1.78
C TYR A 90 -7.01 -10.40 -1.68
N GLY A 91 -8.00 -10.74 -0.84
CA GLY A 91 -8.59 -12.07 -0.77
C GLY A 91 -8.29 -12.84 0.51
N ALA A 92 -8.85 -14.06 0.57
CA ALA A 92 -9.01 -14.84 1.80
C ALA A 92 -7.72 -15.11 2.59
N MET A 93 -6.55 -15.14 1.93
CA MET A 93 -5.27 -15.35 2.62
C MET A 93 -4.89 -14.20 3.56
N TRP A 94 -5.44 -12.99 3.35
CA TRP A 94 -5.17 -11.80 4.13
C TRP A 94 -6.25 -11.50 5.17
N THR A 95 -7.35 -12.24 5.18
CA THR A 95 -8.49 -12.04 6.10
C THR A 95 -8.05 -12.04 7.55
N ALA A 96 -7.28 -13.04 8.00
CA ALA A 96 -6.80 -13.10 9.37
C ALA A 96 -5.86 -11.93 9.74
N TYR A 97 -5.23 -11.28 8.76
CA TYR A 97 -4.47 -10.06 9.02
C TYR A 97 -5.36 -8.83 9.09
N ALA A 98 -6.30 -8.71 8.17
CA ALA A 98 -7.31 -7.67 8.16
C ALA A 98 -8.14 -7.65 9.45
N ASP A 99 -8.58 -8.83 9.93
CA ASP A 99 -9.33 -8.98 11.19
C ASP A 99 -8.52 -8.42 12.37
N ARG A 100 -7.22 -8.72 12.45
CA ARG A 100 -6.37 -8.18 13.52
C ARG A 100 -6.24 -6.65 13.48
N LEU A 101 -6.20 -6.06 12.28
CA LEU A 101 -6.18 -4.59 12.14
C LEU A 101 -7.52 -3.98 12.54
N TRP A 102 -8.64 -4.65 12.26
CA TRP A 102 -9.97 -4.26 12.71
C TRP A 102 -10.13 -4.34 14.22
N ASP A 103 -9.78 -5.48 14.83
CA ASP A 103 -9.83 -5.68 16.27
C ASP A 103 -9.00 -4.63 17.02
N GLU A 104 -7.84 -4.27 16.46
CA GLU A 104 -7.01 -3.21 17.02
C GLU A 104 -7.66 -1.83 16.91
N ALA A 105 -8.33 -1.54 15.79
CA ALA A 105 -9.07 -0.30 15.63
C ALA A 105 -10.22 -0.19 16.62
N ASP A 106 -10.93 -1.28 16.88
CA ASP A 106 -12.04 -1.33 17.83
C ASP A 106 -11.54 -1.18 19.27
N ALA A 107 -10.40 -1.79 19.62
CA ALA A 107 -9.79 -1.62 20.94
C ALA A 107 -9.37 -0.16 21.23
N LEU A 108 -9.08 0.64 20.20
CA LEU A 108 -8.77 2.08 20.34
C LEU A 108 -10.02 2.96 20.44
N GLU A 109 -11.21 2.44 20.08
CA GLU A 109 -12.48 3.16 20.19
C GLU A 109 -13.04 3.09 21.62
N ASP A 110 -12.66 2.04 22.37
CA ASP A 110 -13.07 1.77 23.75
C ASP A 110 -12.18 2.44 24.82
N ASP A 111 -11.06 3.08 24.44
CA ASP A 111 -10.10 3.81 25.29
C ASP A 111 -10.41 5.32 25.39
#